data_AF-A0A1Q3SF17-F1
#
_entry.id   AF-A0A1Q3SF17-F1
#
_cell.length_a   1.000
_cell.length_b   1.000
_cell.length_c   1.000
_cell.angle_alpha   90.00
_cell.angle_beta   90.00
_cell.angle_gamma   90.00
#
_symmetry.space_group_name_H-M   'P 1'
#
loop_
_entity.id
_entity.type
_entity.pdbx_description
1 polymer ?
#
loop_
_entity_poly.entity_id
_entity_poly.type
_entity_poly.pdbx_seq_one_letter_code
_entity_poly.pdbx_strand_id
1 'polypeptide(L)'
;MAIAYLLAEYKRLTTARRPTRYCAVDDYTELIRADDGDWREVEIPGNYAIVKVRASVSTLTIIAADPAITYIPLAALTTKLSNLTTAQRNKLLTRLNNIGFTNAQIVANIGTLATATLGQLLKYIARNFNLSEYDAATDTITQTGPAVECIPIDLIDALVQ
;
A
#
# COMPACT_ATOMS: atom_id res chain seq x y z
N MET A 1 -0.75 -20.79 2.78
CA MET A 1 0.21 -19.68 2.68
C MET A 1 -0.28 -18.53 3.56
N ALA A 2 0.60 -17.62 3.96
CA ALA A 2 0.22 -16.46 4.75
C ALA A 2 -0.21 -15.31 3.83
N ILE A 3 -1.13 -14.46 4.30
CA ILE A 3 -1.60 -13.27 3.60
C ILE A 3 -1.25 -12.04 4.44
N ALA A 4 -0.81 -10.98 3.78
CA ALA A 4 -0.61 -9.69 4.39
C ALA A 4 -1.08 -8.54 3.50
N TYR A 5 -1.47 -7.45 4.16
CA TYR A 5 -1.66 -6.15 3.54
C TYR A 5 -0.44 -5.27 3.80
N LEU A 6 -0.07 -4.46 2.83
CA LEU A 6 1.11 -3.59 2.86
C LEU A 6 0.74 -2.19 2.35
N LEU A 7 1.48 -1.18 2.82
CA LEU A 7 1.62 0.08 2.09
C LEU A 7 3.02 0.14 1.50
N ALA A 8 3.14 0.26 0.19
CA ALA A 8 4.41 0.25 -0.52
C ALA A 8 4.64 1.57 -1.25
N GLU A 9 5.86 2.09 -1.21
CA GLU A 9 6.27 3.22 -2.05
C GLU A 9 6.42 2.77 -3.51
N TYR A 10 6.19 3.69 -4.44
CA TYR A 10 6.63 3.52 -5.82
C TYR A 10 8.08 3.96 -5.99
N LYS A 11 8.92 3.07 -6.53
CA LYS A 11 10.32 3.29 -6.89
C LYS A 11 10.43 3.78 -8.32
N ARG A 12 11.45 4.60 -8.61
CA ARG A 12 11.74 5.08 -9.97
C ARG A 12 12.36 3.96 -10.81
N LEU A 13 11.80 3.68 -11.98
CA LEU A 13 12.38 2.80 -12.99
C LEU A 13 13.26 3.63 -13.93
N THR A 14 14.57 3.55 -13.73
CA THR A 14 15.56 4.30 -14.53
C THR A 14 15.87 3.67 -15.89
N THR A 15 15.53 2.40 -16.08
CA THR A 15 15.79 1.63 -17.30
C THR A 15 14.74 1.84 -18.40
N ALA A 16 13.61 2.48 -18.07
CA ALA A 16 12.56 2.75 -19.04
C ALA A 16 12.94 3.89 -19.99
N ARG A 17 12.51 3.79 -21.26
CA ARG A 17 12.75 4.83 -22.30
C ARG A 17 12.28 6.23 -21.88
N ARG A 18 11.24 6.29 -21.05
CA ARG A 18 10.83 7.48 -20.30
C ARG A 18 10.83 7.09 -18.82
N PRO A 19 11.42 7.91 -17.92
CA PRO A 19 11.38 7.63 -16.50
C PRO A 19 9.94 7.36 -16.06
N THR A 20 9.75 6.20 -15.43
CA THR A 20 8.47 5.77 -14.88
C THR A 20 8.72 5.25 -13.47
N ARG A 21 7.69 4.71 -12.84
CA ARG A 21 7.75 4.13 -11.52
C ARG A 21 7.10 2.77 -11.49
N TYR A 22 7.51 1.98 -10.51
CA TYR A 22 7.00 0.64 -10.24
C TYR A 22 6.85 0.48 -8.73
N CYS A 23 5.95 -0.41 -8.29
CA CYS A 23 5.75 -0.64 -6.88
C CYS A 23 6.93 -1.38 -6.25
N ALA A 24 7.34 -0.98 -5.05
CA ALA A 24 8.42 -1.64 -4.31
C ALA A 24 8.20 -3.16 -4.09
N VAL A 25 6.94 -3.63 -4.10
CA VAL A 25 6.64 -5.07 -3.96
C VAL A 25 7.08 -5.87 -5.20
N ASP A 26 7.21 -5.23 -6.36
CA ASP A 26 7.60 -5.91 -7.60
C ASP A 26 9.03 -6.48 -7.54
N ASP A 27 9.92 -5.90 -6.72
CA ASP A 27 11.26 -6.44 -6.44
C ASP A 27 11.22 -7.84 -5.80
N TYR A 28 10.08 -8.22 -5.24
CA TYR A 28 9.85 -9.51 -4.59
C TYR A 28 8.97 -10.45 -5.41
N THR A 29 8.58 -10.07 -6.63
CA THR A 29 7.68 -10.86 -7.48
C THR A 29 8.18 -12.28 -7.71
N GLU A 30 9.47 -12.46 -8.00
CA GLU A 30 10.06 -13.79 -8.21
C GLU A 30 10.03 -14.65 -6.95
N LEU A 31 10.32 -14.05 -5.78
CA LEU A 31 10.30 -14.73 -4.49
C LEU A 31 8.88 -15.12 -4.08
N ILE A 32 7.90 -14.24 -4.30
CA ILE A 32 6.48 -14.52 -4.06
C ILE A 32 6.01 -15.67 -4.95
N ARG A 33 6.39 -15.67 -6.24
CA ARG A 33 6.03 -16.75 -7.17
C ARG A 33 6.71 -18.07 -6.84
N ALA A 34 7.94 -18.05 -6.33
CA ALA A 34 8.63 -19.26 -5.86
C ALA A 34 7.92 -19.94 -4.68
N ASP A 35 7.11 -19.20 -3.93
CA ASP A 35 6.24 -19.74 -2.88
C ASP A 35 4.88 -20.24 -3.41
N ASP A 36 4.68 -20.29 -4.74
CA ASP A 36 3.37 -20.46 -5.39
C ASP A 36 2.37 -19.35 -5.00
N GLY A 37 2.88 -18.15 -4.71
CA GLY A 37 2.14 -16.99 -4.23
C GLY A 37 1.66 -16.06 -5.33
N ASP A 38 0.95 -15.00 -4.92
CA ASP A 38 0.57 -13.90 -5.82
C ASP A 38 0.41 -12.59 -5.04
N TRP A 39 0.42 -11.48 -5.76
CA TRP A 39 0.17 -10.15 -5.19
C TRP A 39 -0.59 -9.24 -6.14
N ARG A 40 -1.37 -8.32 -5.58
CA ARG A 40 -2.10 -7.29 -6.33
C ARG A 40 -2.06 -5.97 -5.57
N GLU A 41 -2.14 -4.89 -6.32
CA GLU A 41 -2.05 -3.55 -5.76
C GLU A 41 -3.14 -2.62 -6.21
N VAL A 42 -3.33 -1.58 -5.41
CA VAL A 42 -4.14 -0.40 -5.71
C VAL A 42 -3.28 0.82 -5.47
N GLU A 43 -3.09 1.62 -6.51
CA GLU A 43 -2.41 2.89 -6.37
C GLU A 43 -3.23 3.88 -5.52
N ILE A 44 -2.53 4.62 -4.65
CA ILE A 44 -3.10 5.65 -3.78
C ILE A 44 -2.26 6.95 -3.87
N PRO A 45 -2.74 8.07 -3.30
CA PRO A 45 -1.98 9.32 -3.28
C PRO A 45 -0.59 9.19 -2.64
N GLY A 46 0.25 10.20 -2.88
CA GLY A 46 1.56 10.36 -2.25
C GLY A 46 2.67 9.49 -2.84
N ASN A 47 2.48 8.93 -4.03
CA ASN A 47 3.40 7.95 -4.65
C ASN A 47 3.47 6.61 -3.89
N TYR A 48 2.31 6.09 -3.46
CA TYR A 48 2.17 4.83 -2.74
C TYR A 48 1.16 3.88 -3.38
N ALA A 49 1.22 2.62 -2.98
CA ALA A 49 0.22 1.59 -3.25
C ALA A 49 -0.21 0.88 -1.98
N ILE A 50 -1.47 0.43 -1.95
CA ILE A 50 -1.91 -0.62 -1.05
C ILE A 50 -1.68 -1.94 -1.77
N VAL A 51 -1.03 -2.89 -1.11
CA VAL A 51 -0.68 -4.16 -1.73
C VAL A 51 -1.19 -5.30 -0.87
N LYS A 52 -1.85 -6.29 -1.48
CA LYS A 52 -2.16 -7.57 -0.85
C LYS A 52 -1.21 -8.62 -1.40
N VAL A 53 -0.55 -9.34 -0.51
CA VAL A 53 0.44 -10.38 -0.86
C VAL A 53 0.05 -11.69 -0.19
N ARG A 54 0.16 -12.78 -0.93
CA ARG A 54 0.12 -14.14 -0.41
C ARG A 54 1.45 -14.84 -0.69
N ALA A 55 2.18 -15.20 0.35
CA ALA A 55 3.50 -15.82 0.25
C ALA A 55 3.80 -16.72 1.47
N SER A 56 4.99 -17.33 1.51
CA SER A 56 5.49 -17.98 2.73
C SER A 56 5.75 -16.94 3.84
N VAL A 57 5.77 -17.39 5.10
CA VAL A 57 6.07 -16.50 6.24
C VAL A 57 7.48 -15.91 6.13
N SER A 58 8.44 -16.68 5.62
CA SER A 58 9.81 -16.22 5.36
C SER A 58 9.84 -15.08 4.35
N THR A 59 9.14 -15.22 3.22
CA THR A 59 9.05 -14.17 2.20
C THR A 59 8.37 -12.91 2.72
N LEU A 60 7.26 -13.05 3.46
CA LEU A 60 6.62 -11.89 4.10
C LEU A 60 7.53 -11.19 5.11
N THR A 61 8.40 -11.94 5.81
CA THR A 61 9.39 -11.37 6.74
C THR A 61 10.47 -10.59 5.99
N ILE A 62 10.93 -11.09 4.83
CA ILE A 62 11.88 -10.38 3.96
C ILE A 62 11.27 -9.07 3.45
N ILE A 63 10.03 -9.13 2.95
CA ILE A 63 9.30 -7.95 2.46
C ILE A 63 9.08 -6.93 3.59
N ALA A 64 8.73 -7.38 4.79
CA ALA A 64 8.49 -6.51 5.94
C ALA A 64 9.74 -5.76 6.43
N ALA A 65 10.94 -6.19 6.03
CA ALA A 65 12.20 -5.53 6.34
C ALA A 65 12.54 -4.38 5.37
N ASP A 66 11.88 -4.27 4.21
CA ASP A 66 12.11 -3.16 3.27
C ASP A 66 11.62 -1.83 3.87
N PRO A 67 12.47 -0.79 3.99
CA PRO A 67 12.05 0.52 4.48
C PRO A 67 10.99 1.21 3.60
N ALA A 68 10.92 0.89 2.31
CA ALA A 68 9.90 1.37 1.37
C ALA A 68 8.53 0.71 1.60
N ILE A 69 8.44 -0.29 2.48
CA ILE A 69 7.24 -1.08 2.73
C ILE A 69 6.82 -0.97 4.20
N THR A 70 5.53 -0.72 4.42
CA THR A 70 4.90 -0.77 5.74
C THR A 70 4.02 -2.00 5.80
N TYR A 71 4.53 -3.03 6.49
CA TYR A 71 3.82 -4.27 6.74
C TYR A 71 2.65 -4.07 7.71
N ILE A 72 1.45 -4.52 7.33
CA ILE A 72 0.26 -4.54 8.18
C ILE A 72 -0.04 -6.02 8.47
N PRO A 73 0.27 -6.52 9.69
CA PRO A 73 0.18 -7.94 10.06
C PRO A 73 -1.27 -8.42 10.29
N LEU A 74 -2.18 -8.10 9.37
CA LEU A 74 -3.59 -8.47 9.40
C LEU A 74 -3.96 -9.08 8.05
N ALA A 75 -4.65 -10.23 8.07
CA ALA A 75 -4.97 -10.98 6.86
C ALA A 75 -6.36 -10.67 6.29
N ALA A 76 -7.29 -10.16 7.11
CA ALA A 76 -8.70 -10.00 6.71
C ALA A 76 -9.19 -8.55 6.89
N LEU A 77 -9.93 -8.05 5.90
CA LEU A 77 -10.50 -6.69 5.90
C LEU A 77 -11.43 -6.43 7.09
N THR A 78 -12.10 -7.45 7.62
CA THR A 78 -13.00 -7.35 8.78
C THR A 78 -12.25 -7.26 10.12
N THR A 79 -10.93 -7.48 10.13
CA THR A 79 -10.14 -7.47 11.36
C THR A 79 -9.98 -6.04 11.87
N LYS A 80 -10.18 -5.86 13.18
CA LYS A 80 -10.01 -4.56 13.83
C LYS A 80 -8.54 -4.16 13.89
N LEU A 81 -8.26 -2.88 13.65
CA LEU A 81 -6.93 -2.30 13.79
C LEU A 81 -6.46 -2.23 15.26
N SER A 82 -7.36 -2.46 16.23
CA SER A 82 -6.99 -2.73 17.63
C SER A 82 -6.10 -3.95 17.81
N ASN A 83 -6.12 -4.91 16.87
CA ASN A 83 -5.31 -6.13 16.94
C ASN A 83 -3.83 -5.86 16.62
N LEU A 84 -3.51 -4.70 16.06
CA LEU A 84 -2.12 -4.23 15.96
C LEU A 84 -1.60 -3.83 17.34
N THR A 85 -0.29 -3.93 17.55
CA THR A 85 0.34 -3.32 18.72
C THR A 85 0.29 -1.79 18.62
N THR A 86 0.43 -1.09 19.75
CA THR A 86 0.52 0.38 19.75
C THR A 86 1.65 0.88 18.86
N ALA A 87 2.81 0.20 18.87
CA ALA A 87 3.93 0.55 18.00
C ALA A 87 3.60 0.40 16.50
N GLN A 88 2.90 -0.68 16.13
CA GLN A 88 2.45 -0.89 14.75
C GLN A 88 1.44 0.15 14.29
N ARG A 89 0.47 0.51 15.14
CA ARG A 89 -0.49 1.59 14.84
C ARG A 89 0.20 2.94 14.67
N ASN A 90 1.17 3.26 15.52
CA ASN A 90 1.93 4.50 15.41
C ASN A 90 2.74 4.54 14.11
N LYS A 91 3.43 3.45 13.73
CA LYS A 91 4.15 3.36 12.45
C LYS A 91 3.20 3.54 11.26
N LEU A 92 2.02 2.92 11.30
CA LEU A 92 1.00 3.07 10.27
C LEU A 92 0.50 4.51 10.19
N LEU A 93 0.21 5.16 11.32
CA LEU A 93 -0.23 6.55 11.34
C LEU A 93 0.84 7.51 10.81
N THR A 94 2.11 7.33 11.19
CA THR A 94 3.23 8.09 10.64
C THR A 94 3.30 7.93 9.12
N ARG A 95 3.15 6.70 8.61
CA ARG A 95 3.13 6.45 7.18
C ARG A 95 1.97 7.15 6.48
N LEU A 96 0.76 7.06 7.04
CA LEU A 96 -0.43 7.74 6.50
C LEU A 96 -0.28 9.26 6.47
N ASN A 97 0.33 9.84 7.50
CA ASN A 97 0.66 11.28 7.52
C ASN A 97 1.65 11.64 6.40
N ASN A 98 2.67 10.81 6.16
CA ASN A 98 3.63 11.03 5.07
C ASN A 98 2.99 10.92 3.68
N ILE A 99 1.92 10.12 3.55
CA ILE A 99 1.10 10.03 2.33
C ILE A 99 0.24 11.29 2.14
N GLY A 100 -0.05 12.02 3.21
CA GLY A 100 -0.88 13.24 3.21
C GLY A 100 -2.22 13.10 3.91
N PHE A 101 -2.51 11.96 4.55
CA PHE A 101 -3.72 11.78 5.36
C PHE A 101 -3.48 12.27 6.79
N THR A 102 -4.20 13.31 7.20
CA THR A 102 -4.12 13.79 8.58
C THR A 102 -4.94 12.90 9.52
N ASN A 103 -4.51 12.83 10.78
CA ASN A 103 -5.26 12.12 11.82
C ASN A 103 -6.71 12.62 11.97
N ALA A 104 -6.94 13.94 11.81
CA ALA A 104 -8.29 14.51 11.87
C ALA A 104 -9.19 13.98 10.74
N GLN A 105 -8.68 13.91 9.51
CA GLN A 105 -9.42 13.36 8.38
C GLN A 105 -9.71 11.87 8.56
N ILE A 106 -8.73 11.09 9.05
CA ILE A 106 -8.92 9.67 9.35
C ILE A 106 -10.03 9.50 10.39
N VAL A 107 -9.95 10.19 11.52
CA VAL A 107 -10.95 10.11 12.60
C VAL A 107 -12.35 10.51 12.12
N ALA A 108 -12.45 11.56 11.31
CA ALA A 108 -13.73 12.01 10.76
C ALA A 108 -14.38 10.99 9.80
N ASN A 109 -13.60 10.17 9.10
CA ASN A 109 -14.12 9.25 8.07
C ASN A 109 -14.29 7.81 8.56
N ILE A 110 -13.40 7.30 9.40
CA ILE A 110 -13.42 5.90 9.86
C ILE A 110 -13.50 5.76 11.38
N GLY A 111 -13.54 6.88 12.12
CA GLY A 111 -13.42 6.87 13.58
C GLY A 111 -11.98 6.62 14.03
N THR A 112 -11.82 6.18 15.28
CA THR A 112 -10.48 5.90 15.81
C THR A 112 -9.89 4.63 15.21
N LEU A 113 -8.57 4.56 15.04
CA LEU A 113 -7.89 3.32 14.65
C LEU A 113 -8.10 2.18 15.67
N ALA A 114 -8.52 2.46 16.91
CA ALA A 114 -8.84 1.42 17.88
C ALA A 114 -10.18 0.72 17.58
N THR A 115 -11.09 1.39 16.89
CA THR A 115 -12.44 0.89 16.61
C THR A 115 -12.66 0.51 15.15
N ALA A 116 -11.87 1.09 14.24
CA ALA A 116 -11.95 0.82 12.81
C ALA A 116 -11.40 -0.57 12.44
N THR A 117 -11.95 -1.12 11.37
CA THR A 117 -11.44 -2.31 10.69
C THR A 117 -10.37 -1.95 9.66
N LEU A 118 -9.54 -2.92 9.28
CA LEU A 118 -8.57 -2.76 8.20
C LEU A 118 -9.27 -2.31 6.90
N GLY A 119 -10.38 -2.94 6.55
CA GLY A 119 -11.14 -2.62 5.35
C GLY A 119 -11.69 -1.20 5.33
N GLN A 120 -12.18 -0.69 6.47
CA GLN A 120 -12.59 0.71 6.57
C GLN A 120 -11.44 1.67 6.29
N LEU A 121 -10.25 1.40 6.86
CA LEU A 121 -9.07 2.21 6.59
C LEU A 121 -8.64 2.14 5.13
N LEU A 122 -8.45 0.94 4.58
CA LEU A 122 -7.96 0.76 3.21
C LEU A 122 -8.92 1.36 2.18
N LYS A 123 -10.22 1.17 2.34
CA LYS A 123 -11.24 1.78 1.46
C LYS A 123 -11.29 3.31 1.59
N TYR A 124 -10.99 3.84 2.78
CA TYR A 124 -10.91 5.29 2.97
C TYR A 124 -9.73 5.91 2.22
N ILE A 125 -8.56 5.27 2.25
CA ILE A 125 -7.35 5.80 1.60
C ILE A 125 -7.31 5.50 0.09
N ALA A 126 -8.02 4.46 -0.38
CA ALA A 126 -8.20 4.12 -1.80
C ALA A 126 -9.47 4.75 -2.38
N ARG A 127 -9.48 6.08 -2.52
CA ARG A 127 -10.60 6.81 -3.14
C ARG A 127 -10.23 7.29 -4.54
N ASN A 128 -9.39 8.30 -4.60
CA ASN A 128 -8.89 8.89 -5.83
C ASN A 128 -7.40 9.16 -5.68
N PHE A 129 -6.68 9.12 -6.80
CA PHE A 129 -5.31 9.59 -6.90
C PHE A 129 -5.12 10.33 -8.22
N ASN A 130 -4.09 11.17 -8.29
CA ASN A 130 -3.70 11.81 -9.54
C ASN A 130 -2.72 10.90 -10.28
N LEU A 131 -2.92 10.73 -11.59
CA LEU A 131 -1.98 9.97 -12.41
C LEU A 131 -0.58 10.58 -12.35
N SER A 132 0.43 9.72 -12.40
CA SER A 132 1.81 10.19 -12.46
C SER A 132 2.22 10.66 -13.83
N GLU A 133 2.94 11.76 -13.85
CA GLU A 133 3.56 12.33 -15.03
C GLU A 133 5.05 12.57 -14.77
N TYR A 134 5.85 12.36 -15.81
CA TYR A 134 7.27 12.69 -15.78
C TYR A 134 7.46 14.15 -16.18
N ASP A 135 8.04 14.94 -15.29
CA ASP A 135 8.48 16.30 -15.55
C ASP A 135 9.97 16.30 -15.93
N ALA A 136 10.25 16.58 -17.20
CA ALA A 136 11.61 16.64 -17.73
C ALA A 136 12.42 17.87 -17.26
N ALA A 137 11.76 18.94 -16.80
CA ALA A 137 12.45 20.15 -16.35
C ALA A 137 13.10 19.95 -14.98
N THR A 138 12.43 19.21 -14.10
CA THR A 138 12.93 18.88 -12.75
C THR A 138 13.50 17.47 -12.64
N ASP A 139 13.41 16.68 -13.71
CA ASP A 139 13.71 15.24 -13.74
C ASP A 139 13.00 14.47 -12.61
N THR A 140 11.72 14.75 -12.41
CA THR A 140 10.91 14.11 -11.35
C THR A 140 9.67 13.45 -11.91
N ILE A 141 9.14 12.47 -11.17
CA ILE A 141 7.84 11.87 -11.45
C ILE A 141 6.89 12.40 -10.38
N THR A 142 5.83 13.09 -10.80
CA THR A 142 4.87 13.74 -9.90
C THR A 142 3.46 13.22 -10.15
N GLN A 143 2.62 13.16 -9.12
CA GLN A 143 1.20 12.83 -9.24
C GLN A 143 0.38 14.11 -9.49
N THR A 144 0.56 14.71 -10.67
CA THR A 144 -0.08 15.97 -11.07
C THR A 144 -1.07 15.82 -12.23
N GLY A 145 -1.17 14.61 -12.81
CA GLY A 145 -2.14 14.30 -13.85
C GLY A 145 -3.59 14.31 -13.34
N PRO A 146 -4.57 13.98 -14.21
CA PRO A 146 -5.97 13.99 -13.83
C PRO A 146 -6.26 12.99 -12.70
N ALA A 147 -7.20 13.36 -11.83
CA ALA A 147 -7.69 12.48 -10.79
C ALA A 147 -8.45 11.29 -11.40
N VAL A 148 -8.13 10.09 -10.94
CA VAL A 148 -8.80 8.85 -11.33
C VAL A 148 -9.23 8.08 -10.09
N GLU A 149 -10.30 7.29 -10.23
CA GLU A 149 -10.78 6.42 -9.17
C GLU A 149 -9.80 5.27 -8.92
N CYS A 150 -9.56 4.98 -7.65
CA CYS A 150 -8.79 3.81 -7.25
C CYS A 150 -9.55 2.52 -7.58
N ILE A 151 -8.82 1.47 -7.93
CA ILE A 151 -9.39 0.11 -8.00
C ILE A 151 -9.97 -0.26 -6.62
N PRO A 152 -11.18 -0.86 -6.54
CA PRO A 152 -11.77 -1.22 -5.26
C PRO A 152 -10.92 -2.21 -4.44
N ILE A 153 -10.78 -1.96 -3.14
CA ILE A 153 -10.05 -2.86 -2.23
C ILE A 153 -10.63 -4.27 -2.20
N ASP A 154 -11.95 -4.40 -2.33
CA ASP A 154 -12.61 -5.72 -2.35
C ASP A 154 -12.19 -6.55 -3.57
N LEU A 155 -11.79 -5.90 -4.68
CA LEU A 155 -11.30 -6.61 -5.87
C LEU A 155 -9.92 -7.20 -5.62
N ILE A 156 -8.97 -6.44 -5.09
CA ILE A 156 -7.64 -7.00 -4.76
C ILE A 156 -7.72 -8.03 -3.64
N ASP A 157 -8.67 -7.88 -2.70
CA ASP A 157 -8.93 -8.90 -1.69
C ASP A 157 -9.37 -10.21 -2.34
N ALA A 158 -10.33 -10.17 -3.25
CA ALA A 158 -10.82 -11.35 -3.97
C ALA A 158 -9.77 -12.00 -4.88
N LEU A 159 -8.88 -11.22 -5.50
CA LEU A 159 -7.89 -11.72 -6.46
C LEU A 159 -6.70 -12.43 -5.80
N VAL A 160 -6.43 -12.19 -4.52
CA VAL A 160 -5.30 -12.79 -3.78
C VAL A 160 -5.84 -13.52 -2.55
N GLN A 161 -5.88 -14.87 -2.59
CA GLN A 161 -6.49 -15.74 -1.55
C GLN A 161 -5.53 -16.86 -1.12
#